data_AF-A0A925LHX3-F1
#
_entry.id   AF-A0A925LHX3-F1
#
_cell.length_a   1.000
_cell.length_b   1.000
_cell.length_c   1.000
_cell.angle_alpha   90.00
_cell.angle_beta   90.00
_cell.angle_gamma   90.00
#
_symmetry.space_group_name_H-M   'P 1'
#
loop_
_entity.id
_entity.type
_entity.pdbx_description
1 polymer ?
#
loop_
_entity_poly.entity_id
_entity_poly.type
_entity_poly.pdbx_seq_one_letter_code
_entity_poly.pdbx_strand_id
1 'polypeptide(L)' 'ESTLPITEIALSCGFNDANYFSRLFKSKKSKTPHAFRLYPKHNNERPLV' A
#
# COMPACT_ATOMS: atom_id res chain seq x y z
N GLU A 1 11.67 5.44 -4.10
CA GLU A 1 10.95 5.70 -2.84
C GLU A 1 9.80 6.66 -3.12
N SER A 2 8.55 6.27 -2.88
CA SER A 2 7.42 7.21 -2.92
C SER A 2 7.22 7.78 -1.53
N THR A 3 7.62 9.03 -1.32
CA THR A 3 7.56 9.76 -0.04
C THR A 3 6.16 10.27 0.31
N LEU A 4 5.19 10.10 -0.59
CA LEU A 4 3.83 10.61 -0.40
C LEU A 4 3.21 10.09 0.91
N PRO A 5 2.45 10.90 1.66
CA PRO A 5 1.67 10.41 2.80
C PRO A 5 0.64 9.35 2.37
N ILE A 6 0.30 8.42 3.27
CA ILE A 6 -0.75 7.42 3.00
C ILE A 6 -2.10 8.08 2.69
N THR A 7 -2.38 9.21 3.34
CA THR A 7 -3.57 10.03 3.08
C THR A 7 -3.64 10.52 1.64
N GLU A 8 -2.53 10.99 1.08
CA GLU A 8 -2.49 11.51 -0.29
C GLU A 8 -2.66 10.39 -1.31
N ILE A 9 -2.02 9.23 -1.07
CA ILE A 9 -2.24 8.04 -1.89
C ILE A 9 -3.71 7.59 -1.84
N ALA A 10 -4.32 7.59 -0.64
CA ALA A 10 -5.72 7.23 -0.48
C ALA A 10 -6.63 8.18 -1.27
N LEU A 11 -6.41 9.50 -1.15
CA LEU A 11 -7.16 10.52 -1.89
C LEU A 11 -6.99 10.38 -3.41
N SER A 12 -5.77 10.18 -3.90
CA SER A 12 -5.53 9.94 -5.34
C SER A 12 -6.20 8.65 -5.86
N CYS A 13 -6.42 7.66 -4.99
CA CYS A 13 -7.16 6.45 -5.32
C CYS A 13 -8.69 6.60 -5.16
N GLY A 14 -9.20 7.79 -4.80
CA GLY A 14 -10.63 8.05 -4.61
C GLY A 14 -11.17 7.70 -3.22
N PHE A 15 -10.30 7.48 -2.24
CA PHE A 15 -10.70 7.25 -0.85
C PHE A 15 -10.63 8.56 -0.07
N ASN A 16 -11.75 8.96 0.55
CA ASN A 16 -11.80 10.12 1.45
C ASN A 16 -11.28 9.81 2.86
N ASP A 17 -11.09 8.53 3.20
CA ASP A 17 -10.62 8.10 4.52
C ASP A 17 -9.38 7.19 4.41
N ALA A 18 -8.26 7.69 4.94
CA ALA A 18 -6.97 7.00 4.90
C ALA A 18 -6.91 5.76 5.83
N ASN A 19 -7.69 5.73 6.91
CA ASN A 19 -7.77 4.59 7.80
C ASN A 19 -8.55 3.45 7.15
N TYR A 20 -9.66 3.77 6.47
CA TYR A 20 -10.43 2.83 5.67
C TYR A 20 -9.58 2.26 4.54
N PHE A 21 -8.87 3.12 3.80
CA PHE A 21 -7.89 2.69 2.79
C PHE A 21 -6.86 1.73 3.38
N SER A 22 -6.27 2.05 4.53
CA SER A 22 -5.24 1.23 5.17
C SER A 22 -5.78 -0.15 5.58
N ARG A 23 -7.01 -0.22 6.11
CA ARG A 23 -7.69 -1.47 6.47
C ARG A 23 -7.98 -2.32 5.23
N LEU A 24 -8.51 -1.71 4.18
CA LEU A 24 -8.82 -2.39 2.92
C LEU A 24 -7.54 -2.88 2.22
N PHE A 25 -6.51 -2.02 2.16
CA PHE A 25 -5.20 -2.36 1.62
C PHE A 25 -4.60 -3.56 2.37
N LYS A 26 -4.66 -3.56 3.72
CA LYS A 26 -4.21 -4.69 4.53
C LYS A 26 -5.01 -5.95 4.23
N SER A 27 -6.33 -5.87 4.07
CA SER A 27 -7.16 -7.03 3.70
C SER A 27 -6.79 -7.59 2.32
N LYS A 28 -6.48 -6.73 1.34
CA LYS A 28 -6.19 -7.13 -0.04
C LYS A 28 -4.74 -7.56 -0.27
N LYS A 29 -3.77 -6.96 0.43
CA LYS A 29 -2.33 -7.19 0.27
C LYS A 29 -1.70 -7.94 1.43
N SER A 30 -2.51 -8.34 2.43
CA SER A 30 -2.09 -8.98 3.69
C SER A 30 -1.04 -8.21 4.50
N LYS A 31 -0.80 -6.94 4.15
CA LYS A 31 0.26 -6.08 4.73
C LYS A 31 -0.26 -4.65 4.82
N THR A 32 0.12 -3.93 5.87
CA THR A 32 -0.22 -2.50 5.98
C THR A 32 0.53 -1.70 4.91
N PRO A 33 0.01 -0.55 4.46
CA PRO A 33 0.71 0.30 3.50
C PRO A 33 2.12 0.71 3.96
N HIS A 34 2.31 0.94 5.27
CA HIS A 34 3.62 1.24 5.85
C HIS A 34 4.58 0.04 5.75
N ALA A 35 4.13 -1.16 6.12
CA ALA A 35 4.93 -2.38 5.97
C ALA A 35 5.25 -2.68 4.49
N PHE A 36 4.35 -2.31 3.57
CA PHE A 36 4.58 -2.46 2.13
C PHE A 36 5.68 -1.52 1.62
N ARG A 37 5.86 -0.33 2.21
CA ARG A 37 6.97 0.60 1.89
C ARG A 37 8.32 0.09 2.38
N LEU A 38 8.33 -0.47 3.59
CA LEU A 38 9.53 -1.06 4.17
C LEU A 38 9.96 -2.35 3.47
N TYR A 39 9.07 -2.93 2.65
CA TYR A 39 9.42 -4.13 1.91
C TYR A 39 10.43 -3.76 0.82
N PRO A 40 11.67 -4.28 0.88
CA PRO A 40 12.65 -4.06 -0.17
C PRO A 40 12.03 -4.57 -1.47
N LYS A 41 11.98 -3.70 -2.48
CA LYS A 41 11.52 -4.10 -3.81
C LYS A 41 12.55 -5.10 -4.34
N HIS A 42 12.22 -6.39 -4.26
CA HIS A 42 12.87 -7.37 -5.13
C HIS A 42 12.51 -6.96 -6.56
N ASN A 43 13.48 -6.38 -7.27
CA ASN A 43 13.38 -6.07 -8.69
C ASN A 43 13.18 -7.38 -9.44
N ASN A 44 12.00 -7.58 -10.07
CA ASN A 44 11.57 -8.83 -10.71
C ASN A 44 11.50 -9.97 -9.66
N GLU A 45 10.45 -10.78 -9.49
CA GLU A 45 9.80 -11.70 -10.40
C GLU A 45 8.47 -12.12 -9.74
N ARG A 46 7.46 -12.45 -10.55
CA ARG A 46 6.19 -13.02 -10.09
C ARG A 46 6.45 -14.23 -9.19
N PRO A 47 5.91 -14.33 -7.95
CA PRO A 47 5.77 -15.64 -7.34
C PRO A 47 4.66 -16.35 -8.10
N LEU A 48 5.07 -17.34 -8.90
CA LEU A 48 4.19 -18.34 -9.47
C LEU A 48 3.43 -19.01 -8.32
N VAL A 49 2.12 -18.84 -8.31
CA VAL A 49 1.19 -19.85 -7.81
C VAL A 49 0.34 -20.31 -8.98
#